data_AF-A0A2G6QPQ3-F1
#
_entry.id   AF-A0A2G6QPQ3-F1
#
_cell.length_a   1.000
_cell.length_b   1.000
_cell.length_c   1.000
_cell.angle_alpha   90.00
_cell.angle_beta   90.00
_cell.angle_gamma   90.00
#
_symmetry.space_group_name_H-M   'P 1'
#
loop_
_entity.id
_entity.type
_entity.pdbx_description
1 polymer ?
#
loop_
_entity_poly.entity_id
_entity_poly.type
_entity_poly.pdbx_seq_one_letter_code
_entity_poly.pdbx_strand_id
1 'polypeptide(L)'
;MKKLSQTILVMIAVILLFTSCKGLAMRKKSLEPDKPENTEAFVTNNFVGSLYKGNFVWGIAMNFAWNELGNSILHEKLKLASSDATVKQIENAFNTFLLSKEVLDDASYYAKAGYGQKTVNAINKEVRKKFPKKTFGDLKTDLGESDIISYAYFVKAVEYLYVFEDTDFEFMGEPVKGFYATNKNQRDSVYVIKYENADKFIVQLRLKDKSDCLFLAKGYDMKNPKTVLKAIKKEKHKNKPKLSSDDIFYVPNIKLNYRRDYVELLGKFFDNKGFEEYFIAQMYENIKFNMDKKGAKVENEAVIIALKSAGIMEEPRMLIFDKPYWIVMQRSESDTPYFLLGINNSKLMQKSDK
;
A
#
# COMPACT_ATOMS: atom_id res chain seq x y z
N MET A 1 -44.60 12.62 -75.41
CA MET A 1 -43.55 13.34 -74.63
C MET A 1 -43.68 12.86 -73.18
N LYS A 2 -42.63 12.36 -72.52
CA LYS A 2 -41.58 13.11 -71.77
C LYS A 2 -42.18 14.07 -70.71
N LYS A 3 -41.72 14.14 -69.46
CA LYS A 3 -40.88 13.25 -68.59
C LYS A 3 -40.91 13.85 -67.15
N LEU A 4 -40.23 13.23 -66.17
CA LEU A 4 -39.97 13.73 -64.79
C LEU A 4 -41.20 13.76 -63.84
N SER A 5 -41.07 13.60 -62.51
CA SER A 5 -39.88 13.20 -61.72
C SER A 5 -40.26 12.38 -60.47
N GLN A 6 -39.48 11.34 -60.17
CA GLN A 6 -39.53 10.60 -58.90
C GLN A 6 -38.54 11.23 -57.92
N THR A 7 -38.99 12.11 -57.01
CA THR A 7 -38.06 12.79 -56.07
C THR A 7 -38.58 13.00 -54.64
N ILE A 8 -39.59 12.23 -54.17
CA ILE A 8 -40.10 12.32 -52.79
C ILE A 8 -40.10 10.94 -52.10
N LEU A 9 -38.95 10.25 -52.12
CA LEU A 9 -38.75 9.00 -51.35
C LEU A 9 -37.31 8.76 -50.86
N VAL A 10 -36.48 9.80 -50.80
CA VAL A 10 -35.08 9.70 -50.29
C VAL A 10 -34.88 10.52 -49.00
N MET A 11 -35.69 11.55 -48.76
CA MET A 11 -35.46 12.55 -47.72
C MET A 11 -35.96 12.18 -46.31
N ILE A 12 -36.11 10.88 -46.01
CA ILE A 12 -36.46 10.38 -44.65
C ILE A 12 -35.37 9.43 -44.10
N ALA A 13 -34.56 8.79 -44.95
CA ALA A 13 -33.57 7.79 -44.53
C ALA A 13 -32.32 8.35 -43.81
N VAL A 14 -32.13 9.67 -43.77
CA VAL A 14 -30.87 10.30 -43.33
C VAL A 14 -30.89 10.79 -41.87
N ILE A 15 -32.07 10.92 -41.25
CA ILE A 15 -32.22 11.53 -39.91
C ILE A 15 -31.97 10.53 -38.75
N LEU A 16 -31.90 9.22 -39.03
CA LEU A 16 -31.71 8.17 -38.01
C LEU A 16 -30.26 7.77 -37.71
N LEU A 17 -29.24 8.44 -38.27
CA LEU A 17 -27.83 8.10 -38.04
C LEU A 17 -27.09 8.97 -36.99
N PHE A 18 -27.73 10.02 -36.43
CA PHE A 18 -27.07 10.96 -35.51
C PHE A 18 -27.42 10.82 -34.01
N THR A 19 -28.12 9.76 -33.61
CA THR A 19 -28.41 9.46 -32.19
C THR A 19 -27.29 8.70 -31.48
N SER A 20 -26.43 7.96 -32.19
CA SER A 20 -25.42 7.07 -31.59
C SER A 20 -24.32 7.82 -30.81
N CYS A 21 -23.81 8.95 -31.33
CA CYS A 21 -22.69 9.67 -30.70
C CYS A 21 -22.99 10.26 -29.31
N LYS A 22 -24.26 10.47 -28.95
CA LYS A 22 -24.62 11.04 -27.63
C LYS A 22 -24.51 10.03 -26.48
N GLY A 23 -24.64 8.73 -26.75
CA GLY A 23 -24.47 7.68 -25.74
C GLY A 23 -23.02 7.59 -25.23
N LEU A 24 -22.06 7.55 -26.16
CA LEU A 24 -20.62 7.54 -25.86
C LEU A 24 -20.17 8.80 -25.11
N ALA A 25 -20.68 9.98 -25.51
CA ALA A 25 -20.35 11.24 -24.87
C ALA A 25 -20.84 11.31 -23.40
N MET A 26 -22.04 10.81 -23.10
CA MET A 26 -22.55 10.79 -21.71
C MET A 26 -21.83 9.76 -20.84
N ARG A 27 -21.47 8.57 -21.37
CA ARG A 27 -20.75 7.53 -20.62
C ARG A 27 -19.36 7.99 -20.15
N LYS A 28 -18.77 9.02 -20.78
CA LYS A 28 -17.45 9.57 -20.43
C LYS A 28 -17.47 10.52 -19.22
N LYS A 29 -18.64 11.07 -18.83
CA LYS A 29 -18.74 12.17 -17.83
C LYS A 29 -18.91 11.72 -16.37
N SER A 30 -18.99 10.42 -16.09
CA SER A 30 -19.20 9.87 -14.73
C SER A 30 -17.99 9.11 -14.17
N LEU A 31 -16.80 9.26 -14.78
CA LEU A 31 -15.62 8.44 -14.48
C LEU A 31 -14.34 9.25 -14.24
N GLU A 32 -14.42 10.58 -14.11
CA GLU A 32 -13.31 11.41 -13.63
C GLU A 32 -13.29 11.39 -12.09
N PRO A 33 -12.30 10.75 -11.43
CA PRO A 33 -12.02 10.99 -10.02
C PRO A 33 -11.43 12.40 -9.83
N ASP A 34 -11.38 12.88 -8.58
CA ASP A 34 -10.64 14.08 -8.24
C ASP A 34 -9.20 14.01 -8.80
N LYS A 35 -8.77 15.13 -9.40
CA LYS A 35 -7.51 15.25 -10.15
C LYS A 35 -6.34 14.70 -9.32
N PRO A 36 -5.67 13.60 -9.73
CA PRO A 36 -4.84 12.81 -8.82
C PRO A 36 -3.68 13.62 -8.20
N GLU A 37 -3.52 13.50 -6.88
CA GLU A 37 -2.54 14.24 -6.06
C GLU A 37 -1.11 13.70 -6.31
N ASN A 38 -0.56 14.03 -7.48
CA ASN A 38 0.74 13.63 -8.05
C ASN A 38 1.18 12.18 -7.74
N THR A 39 0.65 11.22 -8.51
CA THR A 39 0.77 9.78 -8.23
C THR A 39 1.86 9.05 -9.03
N GLU A 40 2.88 9.77 -9.53
CA GLU A 40 3.99 9.21 -10.34
C GLU A 40 4.54 7.87 -9.79
N ALA A 41 4.57 6.85 -10.65
CA ALA A 41 5.07 5.52 -10.28
C ALA A 41 6.57 5.53 -9.92
N PHE A 42 6.86 5.20 -8.67
CA PHE A 42 8.21 5.04 -8.14
C PHE A 42 8.58 3.55 -8.11
N VAL A 43 8.95 3.01 -9.28
CA VAL A 43 9.23 1.58 -9.46
C VAL A 43 10.61 1.22 -8.94
N THR A 44 10.68 0.76 -7.70
CA THR A 44 11.94 0.33 -7.07
C THR A 44 12.09 -1.18 -7.18
N ASN A 45 12.72 -1.62 -8.27
CA ASN A 45 12.90 -3.04 -8.58
C ASN A 45 11.54 -3.70 -8.84
N ASN A 46 11.13 -4.68 -8.02
CA ASN A 46 9.85 -5.38 -8.12
C ASN A 46 8.73 -4.65 -7.32
N PHE A 47 9.07 -3.61 -6.55
CA PHE A 47 8.10 -2.79 -5.82
C PHE A 47 7.62 -1.65 -6.71
N VAL A 48 6.49 -1.89 -7.39
CA VAL A 48 5.77 -0.86 -8.15
C VAL A 48 5.05 0.06 -7.15
N GLY A 49 5.78 0.95 -6.48
CA GLY A 49 5.23 1.93 -5.54
C GLY A 49 4.96 3.30 -6.18
N SER A 50 4.70 4.30 -5.35
CA SER A 50 4.51 5.71 -5.74
C SER A 50 4.92 6.65 -4.60
N LEU A 51 5.02 7.95 -4.88
CA LEU A 51 5.22 8.97 -3.85
C LEU A 51 3.88 9.62 -3.46
N TYR A 52 3.50 9.54 -2.19
CA TYR A 52 2.37 10.32 -1.65
C TYR A 52 2.88 11.44 -0.73
N LYS A 53 2.63 12.69 -1.11
CA LYS A 53 3.13 13.89 -0.40
C LYS A 53 4.65 13.87 -0.17
N GLY A 54 5.39 13.22 -1.08
CA GLY A 54 6.84 13.04 -1.03
C GLY A 54 7.33 11.83 -0.20
N ASN A 55 6.42 11.05 0.40
CA ASN A 55 6.73 9.82 1.15
C ASN A 55 6.45 8.61 0.25
N PHE A 56 7.32 7.59 0.25
CA PHE A 56 7.12 6.40 -0.59
C PHE A 56 6.04 5.50 0.00
N VAL A 57 5.13 4.99 -0.85
CA VAL A 57 4.10 4.03 -0.47
C VAL A 57 4.09 2.85 -1.44
N TRP A 58 4.04 1.62 -0.90
CA TRP A 58 3.70 0.42 -1.65
C TRP A 58 2.96 -0.59 -0.76
N GLY A 59 1.93 -1.25 -1.32
CA GLY A 59 1.24 -2.39 -0.72
C GLY A 59 1.07 -3.53 -1.72
N ILE A 60 1.00 -4.76 -1.21
CA ILE A 60 0.99 -5.98 -2.06
C ILE A 60 -0.33 -6.22 -2.82
N ALA A 61 -1.39 -5.46 -2.54
CA ALA A 61 -2.73 -5.73 -3.07
C ALA A 61 -2.78 -5.77 -4.60
N MET A 62 -2.13 -4.83 -5.29
CA MET A 62 -2.14 -4.81 -6.76
C MET A 62 -1.32 -5.97 -7.36
N ASN A 63 -0.27 -6.45 -6.70
CA ASN A 63 0.46 -7.64 -7.12
C ASN A 63 -0.45 -8.89 -7.11
N PHE A 64 -1.35 -9.02 -6.12
CA PHE A 64 -2.37 -10.08 -6.13
C PHE A 64 -3.37 -9.91 -7.27
N ALA A 65 -3.91 -8.70 -7.50
CA ALA A 65 -4.87 -8.48 -8.59
C ALA A 65 -4.26 -8.73 -9.99
N TRP A 66 -3.00 -8.33 -10.20
CA TRP A 66 -2.27 -8.59 -11.45
C TRP A 66 -2.06 -10.09 -11.70
N ASN A 67 -1.59 -10.83 -10.68
CA ASN A 67 -1.35 -12.27 -10.82
C ASN A 67 -2.65 -13.07 -10.91
N GLU A 68 -3.73 -12.64 -10.24
CA GLU A 68 -5.07 -13.25 -10.34
C GLU A 68 -5.67 -13.11 -11.74
N LEU A 69 -5.46 -11.97 -12.41
CA LEU A 69 -5.86 -11.78 -13.82
C LEU A 69 -5.13 -12.78 -14.73
N GLY A 70 -3.81 -12.90 -14.54
CA GLY A 70 -2.97 -13.85 -15.28
C GLY A 70 -3.40 -15.31 -15.06
N ASN A 71 -3.56 -15.72 -13.81
CA ASN A 71 -3.90 -17.11 -13.45
C ASN A 71 -5.31 -17.51 -13.92
N SER A 72 -6.32 -16.69 -13.59
CA SER A 72 -7.73 -17.08 -13.66
C SER A 72 -8.43 -16.71 -14.97
N ILE A 73 -7.83 -15.85 -15.81
CA ILE A 73 -8.42 -15.38 -17.07
C ILE A 73 -7.49 -15.58 -18.28
N LEU A 74 -6.25 -15.08 -18.20
CA LEU A 74 -5.31 -15.14 -19.34
C LEU A 74 -4.62 -16.51 -19.47
N HIS A 75 -4.56 -17.26 -18.36
CA HIS A 75 -3.80 -18.49 -18.15
C HIS A 75 -2.29 -18.38 -18.44
N GLU A 76 -1.77 -17.16 -18.53
CA GLU A 76 -0.35 -16.81 -18.56
C GLU A 76 -0.14 -15.42 -17.93
N LYS A 77 1.10 -14.91 -17.92
CA LYS A 77 1.39 -13.58 -17.39
C LYS A 77 0.85 -12.48 -18.31
N LEU A 78 0.27 -11.43 -17.73
CA LEU A 78 -0.19 -10.25 -18.47
C LEU A 78 1.00 -9.56 -19.17
N LYS A 79 0.86 -9.34 -20.47
CA LYS A 79 1.78 -8.58 -21.33
C LYS A 79 1.03 -7.36 -21.85
N LEU A 80 1.69 -6.22 -21.98
CA LEU A 80 1.10 -5.01 -22.54
C LEU A 80 1.72 -4.65 -23.88
N ALA A 81 0.88 -4.30 -24.85
CA ALA A 81 1.24 -3.87 -26.19
C ALA A 81 1.78 -2.41 -26.15
N SER A 82 2.97 -2.23 -25.58
CA SER A 82 3.62 -0.93 -25.47
C SER A 82 5.14 -1.05 -25.43
N SER A 83 5.84 -0.19 -26.20
CA SER A 83 7.30 -0.02 -26.16
C SER A 83 7.78 0.99 -25.11
N ASP A 84 6.86 1.57 -24.35
CA ASP A 84 7.11 2.53 -23.28
C ASP A 84 7.96 1.87 -22.16
N ALA A 85 9.11 2.47 -21.86
CA ALA A 85 10.08 1.92 -20.92
C ALA A 85 9.53 1.85 -19.48
N THR A 86 8.71 2.82 -19.07
CA THR A 86 8.08 2.84 -17.75
C THR A 86 7.01 1.75 -17.66
N VAL A 87 6.18 1.60 -18.71
CA VAL A 87 5.19 0.52 -18.80
C VAL A 87 5.87 -0.85 -18.73
N LYS A 88 6.93 -1.08 -19.51
CA LYS A 88 7.67 -2.35 -19.47
C LYS A 88 8.42 -2.58 -18.16
N GLN A 89 8.89 -1.54 -17.49
CA GLN A 89 9.44 -1.67 -16.14
C GLN A 89 8.36 -2.10 -15.12
N ILE A 90 7.16 -1.51 -15.19
CA ILE A 90 6.02 -1.86 -14.33
C ILE A 90 5.53 -3.29 -14.61
N GLU A 91 5.32 -3.64 -15.88
CA GLU A 91 4.93 -4.98 -16.34
C GLU A 91 5.90 -6.04 -15.83
N ASN A 92 7.20 -5.84 -16.03
CA ASN A 92 8.23 -6.75 -15.55
C ASN A 92 8.29 -6.82 -14.00
N ALA A 93 8.12 -5.69 -13.31
CA ALA A 93 8.13 -5.65 -11.85
C ALA A 93 6.97 -6.44 -11.23
N PHE A 94 5.76 -6.36 -11.79
CA PHE A 94 4.64 -7.23 -11.40
C PHE A 94 4.90 -8.69 -11.80
N ASN A 95 5.26 -8.95 -13.07
CA ASN A 95 5.48 -10.30 -13.61
C ASN A 95 6.65 -11.07 -12.98
N THR A 96 7.53 -10.40 -12.23
CA THR A 96 8.63 -11.01 -11.46
C THR A 96 8.41 -10.99 -9.95
N PHE A 97 7.26 -10.51 -9.45
CA PHE A 97 6.93 -10.55 -8.03
C PHE A 97 6.39 -11.94 -7.64
N LEU A 98 7.18 -12.71 -6.89
CA LEU A 98 6.79 -14.02 -6.41
C LEU A 98 5.83 -13.89 -5.21
N LEU A 99 4.56 -14.23 -5.43
CA LEU A 99 3.59 -14.43 -4.36
C LEU A 99 3.67 -15.88 -3.86
N SER A 100 3.75 -16.06 -2.54
CA SER A 100 3.60 -17.35 -1.87
C SER A 100 2.75 -17.19 -0.61
N LYS A 101 2.26 -18.30 -0.05
CA LYS A 101 1.54 -18.29 1.23
C LYS A 101 2.43 -17.89 2.42
N GLU A 102 3.74 -17.84 2.25
CA GLU A 102 4.68 -17.33 3.26
C GLU A 102 4.64 -15.81 3.30
N VAL A 103 4.46 -15.14 2.14
CA VAL A 103 4.32 -13.68 2.06
C VAL A 103 3.00 -13.22 2.67
N LEU A 104 1.91 -13.98 2.46
CA LEU A 104 0.59 -13.64 2.96
C LEU A 104 -0.25 -14.89 3.26
N ASP A 105 -0.89 -14.95 4.42
CA ASP A 105 -1.80 -16.03 4.79
C ASP A 105 -3.17 -15.90 4.12
N ASP A 106 -3.80 -17.05 3.83
CA ASP A 106 -5.11 -17.16 3.19
C ASP A 106 -6.24 -16.41 3.93
N ALA A 107 -6.07 -16.06 5.21
CA ALA A 107 -7.08 -15.31 5.97
C ALA A 107 -7.01 -13.81 5.69
N SER A 108 -5.81 -13.24 5.55
CA SER A 108 -5.56 -11.80 5.46
C SER A 108 -5.80 -11.17 4.08
N TYR A 109 -6.10 -11.96 3.04
CA TYR A 109 -6.41 -11.45 1.70
C TYR A 109 -7.59 -12.13 1.02
N TYR A 110 -8.05 -11.53 -0.07
CA TYR A 110 -8.97 -12.09 -1.05
C TYR A 110 -8.52 -11.65 -2.43
N ALA A 111 -8.55 -12.55 -3.41
CA ALA A 111 -8.34 -12.24 -4.81
C ALA A 111 -9.42 -12.95 -5.65
N LYS A 112 -9.88 -12.32 -6.73
CA LYS A 112 -10.77 -12.91 -7.72
C LYS A 112 -10.74 -12.12 -9.03
N ALA A 113 -10.61 -12.83 -10.15
CA ALA A 113 -10.91 -12.30 -11.47
C ALA A 113 -12.16 -12.94 -12.08
N GLY A 114 -12.70 -12.31 -13.13
CA GLY A 114 -13.88 -12.80 -13.85
C GLY A 114 -14.51 -11.75 -14.77
N TYR A 115 -15.50 -12.19 -15.53
CA TYR A 115 -16.20 -11.38 -16.52
C TYR A 115 -17.50 -10.78 -15.97
N GLY A 116 -17.77 -9.52 -16.32
CA GLY A 116 -19.04 -8.81 -16.16
C GLY A 116 -19.58 -8.61 -14.74
N GLN A 117 -20.76 -8.00 -14.64
CA GLN A 117 -21.35 -7.60 -13.36
C GLN A 117 -21.59 -8.75 -12.36
N LYS A 118 -21.77 -9.99 -12.85
CA LYS A 118 -21.80 -11.20 -12.03
C LYS A 118 -20.57 -11.33 -11.13
N THR A 119 -19.39 -10.96 -11.65
CA THR A 119 -18.12 -11.00 -10.92
C THR A 119 -18.01 -9.85 -9.91
N VAL A 120 -18.40 -8.63 -10.28
CA VAL A 120 -18.43 -7.47 -9.34
C VAL A 120 -19.34 -7.77 -8.14
N ASN A 121 -20.53 -8.34 -8.40
CA ASN A 121 -21.50 -8.72 -7.38
C ASN A 121 -20.97 -9.85 -6.48
N ALA A 122 -20.26 -10.84 -7.07
CA ALA A 122 -19.60 -11.90 -6.32
C ALA A 122 -18.48 -11.36 -5.41
N ILE A 123 -17.59 -10.51 -5.94
CA ILE A 123 -16.53 -9.84 -5.18
C ILE A 123 -17.13 -9.07 -3.99
N ASN A 124 -18.10 -8.20 -4.24
CA ASN A 124 -18.75 -7.41 -3.21
C ASN A 124 -19.37 -8.29 -2.09
N LYS A 125 -20.06 -9.39 -2.46
CA LYS A 125 -20.64 -10.35 -1.51
C LYS A 125 -19.59 -11.13 -0.71
N GLU A 126 -18.58 -11.69 -1.39
CA GLU A 126 -17.56 -12.56 -0.80
C GLU A 126 -16.61 -11.77 0.11
N VAL A 127 -16.19 -10.58 -0.31
CA VAL A 127 -15.32 -9.68 0.47
C VAL A 127 -16.04 -9.19 1.72
N ARG A 128 -17.33 -8.80 1.66
CA ARG A 128 -18.10 -8.44 2.86
C ARG A 128 -18.23 -9.61 3.83
N LYS A 129 -18.46 -10.83 3.33
CA LYS A 129 -18.54 -12.04 4.16
C LYS A 129 -17.22 -12.34 4.86
N LYS A 130 -16.09 -12.21 4.16
CA LYS A 130 -14.75 -12.52 4.71
C LYS A 130 -14.21 -11.42 5.62
N PHE A 131 -14.53 -10.15 5.33
CA PHE A 131 -14.01 -8.98 6.04
C PHE A 131 -15.13 -8.04 6.51
N PRO A 132 -15.94 -8.43 7.51
CA PRO A 132 -17.07 -7.61 8.00
C PRO A 132 -16.65 -6.26 8.61
N LYS A 133 -15.36 -6.08 8.94
CA LYS A 133 -14.77 -4.82 9.42
C LYS A 133 -14.13 -3.95 8.30
N LYS A 134 -14.31 -4.29 7.02
CA LYS A 134 -13.74 -3.55 5.87
C LYS A 134 -14.27 -2.11 5.83
N THR A 135 -13.37 -1.12 5.87
CA THR A 135 -13.71 0.32 5.90
C THR A 135 -13.72 1.00 4.52
N PHE A 136 -13.59 0.23 3.44
CA PHE A 136 -13.84 0.69 2.06
C PHE A 136 -15.21 0.20 1.61
N GLY A 137 -15.94 1.04 0.88
CA GLY A 137 -17.23 0.68 0.30
C GLY A 137 -17.15 -0.46 -0.72
N ASP A 138 -18.31 -0.86 -1.22
CA ASP A 138 -18.44 -1.78 -2.34
C ASP A 138 -17.88 -1.17 -3.63
N LEU A 139 -17.48 -2.04 -4.57
CA LEU A 139 -17.23 -1.67 -5.96
C LEU A 139 -18.52 -1.16 -6.59
N LYS A 140 -18.46 0.02 -7.22
CA LYS A 140 -19.58 0.70 -7.90
C LYS A 140 -19.44 0.71 -9.43
N THR A 141 -18.63 -0.18 -9.98
CA THR A 141 -18.38 -0.27 -11.42
C THR A 141 -19.48 -1.11 -12.08
N ASP A 142 -20.03 -0.62 -13.19
CA ASP A 142 -20.94 -1.36 -14.06
C ASP A 142 -20.17 -1.96 -15.24
N LEU A 143 -20.23 -3.27 -15.40
CA LEU A 143 -19.47 -4.05 -16.40
C LEU A 143 -20.41 -4.86 -17.30
N GLY A 144 -20.22 -4.73 -18.61
CA GLY A 144 -20.85 -5.57 -19.64
C GLY A 144 -20.38 -7.02 -19.55
N GLU A 145 -21.07 -7.94 -20.22
CA GLU A 145 -20.86 -9.39 -20.02
C GLU A 145 -19.45 -9.87 -20.42
N SER A 146 -18.81 -9.18 -21.37
CA SER A 146 -17.45 -9.40 -21.83
C SER A 146 -16.37 -8.67 -21.01
N ASP A 147 -16.73 -7.66 -20.22
CA ASP A 147 -15.74 -6.79 -19.57
C ASP A 147 -15.04 -7.55 -18.42
N ILE A 148 -13.72 -7.54 -18.38
CA ILE A 148 -12.94 -8.23 -17.33
C ILE A 148 -12.75 -7.34 -16.11
N ILE A 149 -12.92 -7.91 -14.92
CA ILE A 149 -12.37 -7.38 -13.67
C ILE A 149 -11.40 -8.39 -13.06
N SER A 150 -10.28 -7.89 -12.55
CA SER A 150 -9.51 -8.57 -11.51
C SER A 150 -9.42 -7.69 -10.28
N TYR A 151 -9.60 -8.28 -9.11
CA TYR A 151 -9.66 -7.58 -7.84
C TYR A 151 -8.88 -8.33 -6.78
N ALA A 152 -8.20 -7.58 -5.93
CA ALA A 152 -7.70 -8.08 -4.66
C ALA A 152 -7.99 -7.10 -3.51
N TYR A 153 -8.24 -7.68 -2.34
CA TYR A 153 -8.32 -6.95 -1.07
C TYR A 153 -7.34 -7.58 -0.09
N PHE A 154 -6.63 -6.73 0.63
CA PHE A 154 -5.67 -7.11 1.65
C PHE A 154 -5.97 -6.33 2.93
N VAL A 155 -5.90 -6.99 4.08
CA VAL A 155 -5.92 -6.33 5.39
C VAL A 155 -5.06 -7.09 6.39
N LYS A 156 -4.10 -6.37 7.00
CA LYS A 156 -3.47 -6.74 8.27
C LYS A 156 -3.75 -5.62 9.26
N ALA A 157 -4.17 -6.01 10.46
CA ALA A 157 -4.22 -5.14 11.63
C ALA A 157 -3.35 -5.82 12.69
N VAL A 158 -2.42 -5.07 13.27
CA VAL A 158 -1.48 -5.59 14.27
C VAL A 158 -1.53 -4.73 15.52
N GLU A 159 -1.42 -5.38 16.67
CA GLU A 159 -1.38 -4.74 17.99
C GLU A 159 -0.05 -5.05 18.65
N TYR A 160 0.51 -4.07 19.37
CA TYR A 160 1.71 -4.26 20.16
C TYR A 160 1.42 -5.12 21.39
N LEU A 161 2.41 -5.88 21.88
CA LEU A 161 2.23 -6.69 23.09
C LEU A 161 1.86 -5.83 24.31
N TYR A 162 2.44 -4.64 24.40
CA TYR A 162 2.12 -3.62 25.39
C TYR A 162 1.86 -2.29 24.70
N VAL A 163 0.96 -1.50 25.29
CA VAL A 163 0.72 -0.11 24.91
C VAL A 163 1.93 0.74 25.33
N PHE A 164 2.39 1.63 24.46
CA PHE A 164 3.39 2.67 24.74
C PHE A 164 2.74 3.96 25.27
N GLU A 165 3.55 4.90 25.76
CA GLU A 165 3.05 6.21 26.19
C GLU A 165 3.06 7.25 25.07
N ASP A 166 2.17 8.25 25.14
CA ASP A 166 2.14 9.38 24.20
C ASP A 166 3.27 10.36 24.52
N THR A 167 3.82 11.00 23.49
CA THR A 167 4.80 12.07 23.63
C THR A 167 4.73 13.05 22.46
N ASP A 168 5.35 14.22 22.62
CA ASP A 168 5.60 15.16 21.54
C ASP A 168 7.12 15.30 21.38
N PHE A 169 7.61 15.31 20.15
CA PHE A 169 9.02 15.57 19.84
C PHE A 169 9.16 16.16 18.43
N GLU A 170 10.37 16.54 18.04
CA GLU A 170 10.65 17.09 16.71
C GLU A 170 10.98 15.98 15.69
N PHE A 171 10.35 16.07 14.52
CA PHE A 171 10.78 15.36 13.32
C PHE A 171 11.34 16.37 12.32
N MET A 172 12.64 16.32 12.04
CA MET A 172 13.35 17.26 11.17
C MET A 172 13.13 18.75 11.54
N GLY A 173 12.97 19.05 12.83
CA GLY A 173 12.67 20.39 13.34
C GLY A 173 11.19 20.79 13.32
N GLU A 174 10.28 19.88 12.95
CA GLU A 174 8.83 20.11 13.03
C GLU A 174 8.20 19.36 14.22
N PRO A 175 7.37 20.01 15.06
CA PRO A 175 6.77 19.37 16.22
C PRO A 175 5.67 18.37 15.84
N VAL A 176 5.81 17.13 16.29
CA VAL A 176 4.90 16.01 15.99
C VAL A 176 4.55 15.19 17.24
N LYS A 177 3.36 14.60 17.24
CA LYS A 177 2.94 13.64 18.26
C LYS A 177 3.47 12.25 17.91
N GLY A 178 3.80 11.48 18.94
CA GLY A 178 4.39 10.16 18.81
C GLY A 178 4.23 9.33 20.06
N PHE A 179 5.02 8.26 20.16
CA PHE A 179 5.02 7.36 21.30
C PHE A 179 6.42 6.91 21.71
N TYR A 180 6.57 6.56 23.00
CA TYR A 180 7.84 6.19 23.61
C TYR A 180 7.72 5.08 24.66
N ALA A 181 8.84 4.45 25.01
CA ALA A 181 8.92 3.38 26.00
C ALA A 181 9.40 3.89 27.36
N THR A 182 8.51 3.89 28.36
CA THR A 182 8.82 4.21 29.76
C THR A 182 9.32 2.98 30.51
N ASN A 183 8.47 1.96 30.65
CA ASN A 183 8.64 0.87 31.59
C ASN A 183 9.32 -0.36 30.98
N LYS A 184 9.74 -1.30 31.86
CA LYS A 184 10.44 -2.52 31.45
C LYS A 184 9.66 -3.37 30.44
N ASN A 185 8.33 -3.45 30.53
CA ASN A 185 7.54 -4.27 29.62
C ASN A 185 7.50 -3.68 28.21
N GLN A 186 7.32 -2.36 28.09
CA GLN A 186 7.47 -1.63 26.83
C GLN A 186 8.89 -1.80 26.26
N ARG A 187 9.93 -1.63 27.09
CA ARG A 187 11.36 -1.81 26.72
C ARG A 187 11.70 -3.23 26.24
N ASP A 188 11.17 -4.25 26.92
CA ASP A 188 11.28 -5.67 26.55
C ASP A 188 10.52 -6.03 25.24
N SER A 189 9.66 -5.13 24.75
CA SER A 189 8.88 -5.29 23.51
C SER A 189 9.50 -4.60 22.28
N VAL A 190 10.59 -3.83 22.46
CA VAL A 190 11.36 -3.24 21.36
C VAL A 190 12.67 -4.00 21.22
N TYR A 191 12.82 -4.71 20.10
CA TYR A 191 14.04 -5.46 19.79
C TYR A 191 14.96 -4.61 18.90
N VAL A 192 16.19 -4.36 19.35
CA VAL A 192 17.23 -3.70 18.56
C VAL A 192 17.83 -4.73 17.60
N ILE A 193 17.33 -4.76 16.37
CA ILE A 193 17.79 -5.65 15.31
C ILE A 193 19.17 -5.22 14.79
N LYS A 194 19.44 -3.91 14.78
CA LYS A 194 20.77 -3.35 14.50
C LYS A 194 20.90 -1.96 15.12
N TYR A 195 22.07 -1.62 15.63
CA TYR A 195 22.46 -0.25 15.98
C TYR A 195 23.88 -0.01 15.45
N GLU A 196 24.06 1.01 14.61
CA GLU A 196 25.38 1.54 14.24
C GLU A 196 25.67 2.83 15.00
N ASN A 197 24.65 3.70 15.14
CA ASN A 197 24.64 4.92 15.93
C ASN A 197 23.21 5.49 16.00
N ALA A 198 23.04 6.63 16.68
CA ALA A 198 21.78 7.36 16.84
C ALA A 198 21.06 7.70 15.51
N ASP A 199 21.76 7.78 14.39
CA ASP A 199 21.18 8.09 13.07
C ASP A 199 21.01 6.87 12.17
N LYS A 200 21.47 5.68 12.58
CA LYS A 200 21.44 4.48 11.73
C LYS A 200 21.25 3.20 12.54
N PHE A 201 20.00 2.72 12.54
CA PHE A 201 19.57 1.58 13.34
C PHE A 201 18.29 0.94 12.78
N ILE A 202 18.00 -0.30 13.22
CA ILE A 202 16.76 -1.03 12.95
C ILE A 202 16.21 -1.53 14.28
N VAL A 203 14.93 -1.29 14.55
CA VAL A 203 14.18 -1.98 15.59
C VAL A 203 13.05 -2.83 15.01
N GLN A 204 12.67 -3.88 15.74
CA GLN A 204 11.43 -4.63 15.53
C GLN A 204 10.52 -4.39 16.73
N LEU A 205 9.27 -3.98 16.48
CA LEU A 205 8.25 -3.89 17.52
C LEU A 205 7.59 -5.25 17.72
N ARG A 206 7.49 -5.70 18.98
CA ARG A 206 6.92 -7.00 19.33
C ARG A 206 5.39 -6.91 19.36
N LEU A 207 4.79 -7.56 18.37
CA LEU A 207 3.35 -7.69 18.22
C LEU A 207 2.76 -8.76 19.15
N LYS A 208 1.44 -8.75 19.36
CA LYS A 208 0.70 -9.84 20.03
C LYS A 208 0.69 -11.11 19.18
N ASP A 209 0.33 -10.97 17.91
CA ASP A 209 0.48 -12.03 16.90
C ASP A 209 1.96 -12.16 16.52
N LYS A 210 2.51 -13.36 16.64
CA LYS A 210 3.93 -13.65 16.33
C LYS A 210 4.16 -14.04 14.87
N SER A 211 3.10 -14.21 14.07
CA SER A 211 3.18 -14.56 12.65
C SER A 211 3.52 -13.37 11.75
N ASP A 212 3.51 -12.15 12.31
CA ASP A 212 3.87 -10.89 11.66
C ASP A 212 5.03 -10.17 12.37
N CYS A 213 5.74 -9.34 11.62
CA CYS A 213 6.81 -8.48 12.08
C CYS A 213 6.62 -7.04 11.56
N LEU A 214 6.72 -6.07 12.48
CA LEU A 214 6.82 -4.64 12.16
C LEU A 214 8.25 -4.17 12.45
N PHE A 215 8.95 -3.69 11.42
CA PHE A 215 10.29 -3.10 11.56
C PHE A 215 10.25 -1.59 11.28
N LEU A 216 11.05 -0.85 12.04
CA LEU A 216 11.31 0.58 11.84
C LEU A 216 12.83 0.77 11.65
N ALA A 217 13.26 1.49 10.62
CA ALA A 217 14.68 1.57 10.23
C ALA A 217 15.11 2.96 9.77
N LYS A 218 16.01 3.60 10.54
CA LYS A 218 16.56 4.94 10.30
C LYS A 218 17.94 4.84 9.62
N GLY A 219 18.30 5.82 8.78
CA GLY A 219 19.64 5.88 8.18
C GLY A 219 19.88 4.93 7.01
N TYR A 220 18.82 4.62 6.24
CA TYR A 220 18.85 3.79 5.03
C TYR A 220 18.49 4.61 3.79
N ASP A 221 18.79 4.08 2.60
CA ASP A 221 18.48 4.78 1.34
C ASP A 221 16.96 4.84 1.12
N MET A 222 16.41 6.05 1.23
CA MET A 222 14.99 6.33 1.04
C MET A 222 14.54 6.23 -0.43
N LYS A 223 15.48 6.18 -1.39
CA LYS A 223 15.19 5.93 -2.81
C LYS A 223 15.19 4.45 -3.17
N ASN A 224 15.64 3.54 -2.28
CA ASN A 224 15.77 2.12 -2.61
C ASN A 224 15.52 1.18 -1.41
N PRO A 225 14.29 0.64 -1.23
CA PRO A 225 13.96 -0.24 -0.12
C PRO A 225 14.76 -1.56 -0.09
N LYS A 226 15.44 -1.96 -1.18
CA LYS A 226 16.37 -3.10 -1.12
C LYS A 226 17.50 -2.92 -0.10
N THR A 227 17.88 -1.68 0.26
CA THR A 227 18.95 -1.44 1.24
C THR A 227 18.53 -1.84 2.65
N VAL A 228 17.38 -1.35 3.11
CA VAL A 228 16.78 -1.74 4.39
C VAL A 228 16.34 -3.21 4.40
N LEU A 229 15.73 -3.73 3.34
CA LEU A 229 15.27 -5.13 3.30
C LEU A 229 16.43 -6.13 3.37
N LYS A 230 17.56 -5.86 2.69
CA LYS A 230 18.79 -6.67 2.84
C LYS A 230 19.32 -6.63 4.27
N ALA A 231 19.26 -5.49 4.95
CA ALA A 231 19.71 -5.36 6.33
C ALA A 231 18.77 -6.09 7.31
N ILE A 232 17.45 -5.97 7.15
CA ILE A 232 16.46 -6.74 7.92
C ILE A 232 16.72 -8.24 7.72
N LYS A 233 16.77 -8.73 6.48
CA LYS A 233 17.02 -10.16 6.18
C LYS A 233 18.29 -10.71 6.82
N LYS A 234 19.39 -9.95 6.79
CA LYS A 234 20.69 -10.36 7.36
C LYS A 234 20.65 -10.51 8.89
N GLU A 235 19.84 -9.71 9.57
CA GLU A 235 19.89 -9.58 11.04
C GLU A 235 18.66 -10.21 11.75
N LYS A 236 17.50 -10.34 11.09
CA LYS A 236 16.22 -10.77 11.73
C LYS A 236 16.19 -12.18 12.36
N HIS A 237 17.17 -13.03 12.04
CA HIS A 237 17.31 -14.40 12.58
C HIS A 237 18.39 -14.52 13.68
N LYS A 238 19.10 -13.44 14.00
CA LYS A 238 20.10 -13.42 15.08
C LYS A 238 19.45 -13.20 16.45
N ASN A 239 20.26 -13.18 17.51
CA ASN A 239 19.84 -12.71 18.81
C ASN A 239 19.24 -11.29 18.71
N LYS A 240 18.16 -11.05 19.46
CA LYS A 240 17.36 -9.82 19.43
C LYS A 240 17.48 -9.10 20.78
N PRO A 241 18.57 -8.33 21.01
CA PRO A 241 18.71 -7.58 22.25
C PRO A 241 17.54 -6.60 22.40
N LYS A 242 17.03 -6.50 23.64
CA LYS A 242 15.97 -5.56 24.02
C LYS A 242 16.57 -4.17 24.29
N LEU A 243 15.72 -3.20 24.63
CA LEU A 243 16.18 -1.97 25.27
C LEU A 243 16.68 -2.24 26.71
N SER A 244 17.69 -1.48 27.13
CA SER A 244 18.12 -1.34 28.53
C SER A 244 17.16 -0.44 29.32
N SER A 245 17.46 -0.15 30.57
CA SER A 245 16.82 0.93 31.34
C SER A 245 17.11 2.33 30.76
N ASP A 246 18.25 2.48 30.11
CA ASP A 246 18.86 3.79 29.85
C ASP A 246 18.64 4.24 28.40
N ASP A 247 18.44 3.28 27.48
CA ASP A 247 18.10 3.55 26.07
C ASP A 247 16.86 4.45 25.93
N ILE A 248 16.81 5.19 24.82
CA ILE A 248 15.77 6.18 24.52
C ILE A 248 15.12 5.80 23.18
N PHE A 249 13.81 5.55 23.17
CA PHE A 249 13.07 5.08 21.99
C PHE A 249 11.80 5.90 21.75
N TYR A 250 11.71 6.56 20.59
CA TYR A 250 10.67 7.55 20.24
C TYR A 250 10.26 7.40 18.77
N VAL A 251 8.95 7.33 18.46
CA VAL A 251 8.40 7.11 17.10
C VAL A 251 7.24 8.08 16.82
N PRO A 252 7.13 8.71 15.64
CA PRO A 252 5.98 9.55 15.28
C PRO A 252 4.68 8.76 15.10
N ASN A 253 3.54 9.36 15.44
CA ASN A 253 2.21 8.84 15.09
C ASN A 253 1.94 9.07 13.60
N ILE A 254 1.68 8.00 12.85
CA ILE A 254 1.50 8.03 11.38
C ILE A 254 0.04 7.82 10.99
N LYS A 255 -0.45 8.59 10.02
CA LYS A 255 -1.78 8.48 9.44
C LYS A 255 -1.74 8.63 7.92
N LEU A 256 -2.03 7.54 7.21
CA LEU A 256 -2.08 7.45 5.75
C LEU A 256 -3.48 7.02 5.31
N ASN A 257 -4.09 7.81 4.43
CA ASN A 257 -5.28 7.46 3.66
C ASN A 257 -5.06 7.96 2.23
N TYR A 258 -4.66 7.05 1.34
CA TYR A 258 -4.14 7.36 0.02
C TYR A 258 -4.86 6.52 -1.04
N ARG A 259 -5.20 7.16 -2.17
CA ARG A 259 -5.61 6.49 -3.40
C ARG A 259 -4.51 6.72 -4.43
N ARG A 260 -4.10 5.66 -5.09
CA ARG A 260 -3.21 5.71 -6.25
C ARG A 260 -3.95 5.19 -7.48
N ASP A 261 -3.84 5.91 -8.58
CA ASP A 261 -4.25 5.47 -9.89
C ASP A 261 -3.00 5.21 -10.74
N TYR A 262 -2.94 4.06 -11.43
CA TYR A 262 -1.81 3.64 -12.26
C TYR A 262 -1.92 4.26 -13.65
N VAL A 263 -1.83 5.59 -13.70
CA VAL A 263 -2.04 6.42 -14.90
C VAL A 263 -1.12 6.03 -16.06
N GLU A 264 0.06 5.48 -15.77
CA GLU A 264 1.05 5.00 -16.74
C GLU A 264 0.53 3.81 -17.57
N LEU A 265 -0.37 3.02 -16.98
CA LEU A 265 -0.90 1.78 -17.55
C LEU A 265 -2.26 1.95 -18.24
N LEU A 266 -2.93 3.10 -18.06
CA LEU A 266 -4.26 3.32 -18.63
C LEU A 266 -4.21 3.39 -20.17
N GLY A 267 -5.21 2.79 -20.82
CA GLY A 267 -5.30 2.72 -22.28
C GLY A 267 -4.28 1.81 -22.96
N LYS A 268 -3.43 1.10 -22.21
CA LYS A 268 -2.50 0.10 -22.77
C LYS A 268 -3.28 -1.19 -23.04
N PHE A 269 -3.21 -1.68 -24.27
CA PHE A 269 -3.82 -2.95 -24.70
C PHE A 269 -3.02 -4.15 -24.20
N PHE A 270 -3.67 -5.31 -24.09
CA PHE A 270 -3.00 -6.57 -23.76
C PHE A 270 -2.31 -7.16 -25.01
N ASP A 271 -1.19 -7.84 -24.79
CA ASP A 271 -0.38 -8.55 -25.79
C ASP A 271 -0.45 -10.07 -25.54
N ASN A 272 -1.58 -10.52 -24.98
CA ASN A 272 -1.90 -11.91 -24.69
C ASN A 272 -2.87 -12.45 -25.75
N LYS A 273 -2.61 -13.66 -26.24
CA LYS A 273 -3.33 -14.20 -27.40
C LYS A 273 -4.81 -14.45 -27.10
N GLY A 274 -5.70 -13.91 -27.92
CA GLY A 274 -7.15 -13.94 -27.70
C GLY A 274 -7.67 -12.85 -26.76
N PHE A 275 -6.81 -11.92 -26.34
CA PHE A 275 -7.14 -10.78 -25.49
C PHE A 275 -6.68 -9.43 -26.06
N GLU A 276 -6.30 -9.38 -27.34
CA GLU A 276 -5.69 -8.21 -28.00
C GLU A 276 -6.64 -7.00 -28.09
N GLU A 277 -7.96 -7.21 -27.98
CA GLU A 277 -8.98 -6.16 -27.94
C GLU A 277 -9.16 -5.51 -26.54
N TYR A 278 -8.63 -6.13 -25.48
CA TYR A 278 -8.75 -5.63 -24.11
C TYR A 278 -7.65 -4.62 -23.78
N PHE A 279 -8.02 -3.58 -23.02
CA PHE A 279 -7.10 -2.57 -22.51
C PHE A 279 -7.40 -2.21 -21.06
N ILE A 280 -6.42 -1.67 -20.35
CA ILE A 280 -6.59 -1.21 -18.97
C ILE A 280 -7.42 0.09 -18.96
N ALA A 281 -8.74 -0.03 -18.79
CA ALA A 281 -9.63 1.12 -18.68
C ALA A 281 -9.50 1.86 -17.33
N GLN A 282 -9.30 1.12 -16.24
CA GLN A 282 -9.04 1.64 -14.89
C GLN A 282 -8.13 0.68 -14.11
N MET A 283 -7.21 1.22 -13.31
CA MET A 283 -6.37 0.44 -12.39
C MET A 283 -5.95 1.35 -11.24
N TYR A 284 -6.37 1.01 -10.02
CA TYR A 284 -6.13 1.83 -8.82
C TYR A 284 -6.04 0.98 -7.55
N GLU A 285 -5.31 1.47 -6.55
CA GLU A 285 -5.25 0.91 -5.19
C GLU A 285 -5.64 1.97 -4.15
N ASN A 286 -6.27 1.53 -3.05
CA ASN A 286 -6.60 2.39 -1.92
C ASN A 286 -5.90 1.85 -0.67
N ILE A 287 -4.99 2.64 -0.11
CA ILE A 287 -4.11 2.27 1.00
C ILE A 287 -4.49 3.10 2.23
N LYS A 288 -4.84 2.41 3.31
CA LYS A 288 -5.05 2.98 4.65
C LYS A 288 -4.07 2.34 5.62
N PHE A 289 -3.27 3.16 6.30
CA PHE A 289 -2.34 2.73 7.34
C PHE A 289 -2.36 3.74 8.47
N ASN A 290 -2.35 3.27 9.71
CA ASN A 290 -2.22 4.11 10.90
C ASN A 290 -1.22 3.42 11.84
N MET A 291 -0.41 4.20 12.54
CA MET A 291 0.51 3.72 13.56
C MET A 291 0.49 4.69 14.74
N ASP A 292 0.15 4.18 15.92
CA ASP A 292 0.15 4.90 17.19
C ASP A 292 0.63 3.99 18.33
N LYS A 293 0.63 4.52 19.56
CA LYS A 293 1.14 3.87 20.77
C LYS A 293 0.55 2.48 21.09
N LYS A 294 -0.57 2.06 20.49
CA LYS A 294 -1.17 0.72 20.67
C LYS A 294 -0.97 -0.22 19.47
N GLY A 295 -0.70 0.35 18.30
CA GLY A 295 -0.94 -0.28 17.00
C GLY A 295 -1.74 0.67 16.12
N ALA A 296 -3.07 0.48 16.03
CA ALA A 296 -3.97 1.35 15.26
C ALA A 296 -5.31 1.62 15.97
N LYS A 297 -5.43 2.82 16.54
CA LYS A 297 -6.44 3.35 17.46
C LYS A 297 -6.36 2.77 18.88
N VAL A 298 -6.90 3.55 19.83
CA VAL A 298 -6.25 3.79 21.12
C VAL A 298 -7.12 3.31 22.32
N GLU A 299 -7.54 3.97 23.40
CA GLU A 299 -7.43 5.31 23.96
C GLU A 299 -6.75 5.31 25.35
N ASN A 300 -6.64 6.51 25.93
CA ASN A 300 -6.25 6.95 27.28
C ASN A 300 -6.01 5.96 28.46
N GLU A 301 -4.88 6.13 29.14
CA GLU A 301 -4.68 6.31 30.62
C GLU A 301 -3.24 6.89 30.82
N ALA A 302 -2.86 7.36 32.03
CA ALA A 302 -1.50 7.86 32.33
C ALA A 302 -1.11 7.78 33.83
N VAL A 303 0.17 7.48 34.13
CA VAL A 303 0.77 7.43 35.49
C VAL A 303 2.22 7.95 35.46
N ILE A 304 2.69 8.59 36.54
CA ILE A 304 4.08 9.05 36.71
C ILE A 304 4.78 8.23 37.80
N ILE A 305 6.01 7.76 37.52
CA ILE A 305 6.92 7.13 38.49
C ILE A 305 8.33 7.70 38.25
N ALA A 306 9.06 8.01 39.33
CA ALA A 306 10.45 8.45 39.27
C ALA A 306 11.37 7.49 40.05
N LEU A 307 12.59 7.29 39.55
CA LEU A 307 13.64 6.48 40.18
C LEU A 307 15.00 7.17 40.05
N LYS A 308 15.97 6.79 40.90
CA LYS A 308 17.32 7.34 40.95
C LYS A 308 18.33 6.22 41.19
N SER A 309 19.37 6.16 40.37
CA SER A 309 20.59 5.37 40.61
C SER A 309 21.78 6.03 39.92
N ALA A 310 22.96 5.88 40.50
CA ALA A 310 24.23 6.19 39.85
C ALA A 310 24.98 4.87 39.62
N GLY A 311 25.60 4.74 38.45
CA GLY A 311 26.36 3.57 38.02
C GLY A 311 27.13 3.88 36.74
N ILE A 312 28.10 3.04 36.38
CA ILE A 312 28.85 3.20 35.14
C ILE A 312 27.92 2.82 33.99
N MET A 313 27.51 3.82 33.21
CA MET A 313 26.50 3.70 32.15
C MET A 313 27.19 3.38 30.82
N GLU A 314 26.78 2.32 30.13
CA GLU A 314 27.01 2.22 28.68
C GLU A 314 26.25 3.37 28.02
N GLU A 315 26.85 4.10 27.06
CA GLU A 315 26.15 5.26 26.48
C GLU A 315 24.80 4.85 25.87
N PRO A 316 23.68 5.48 26.29
CA PRO A 316 22.34 5.00 25.98
C PRO A 316 22.05 5.06 24.49
N ARG A 317 21.42 4.02 23.94
CA ARG A 317 21.14 3.96 22.51
C ARG A 317 19.98 4.88 22.18
N MET A 318 20.28 5.91 21.39
CA MET A 318 19.33 6.95 20.98
C MET A 318 18.54 6.48 19.76
N LEU A 319 17.51 5.68 20.02
CA LEU A 319 16.63 5.05 19.03
C LEU A 319 15.43 5.95 18.69
N ILE A 320 15.72 7.22 18.39
CA ILE A 320 14.74 8.27 18.08
C ILE A 320 14.54 8.34 16.57
N PHE A 321 13.28 8.30 16.12
CA PHE A 321 12.89 8.46 14.71
C PHE A 321 12.53 9.92 14.37
N ASP A 322 13.51 10.81 14.49
CA ASP A 322 13.49 12.26 14.19
C ASP A 322 13.89 12.62 12.74
N LYS A 323 14.39 11.66 11.97
CA LYS A 323 14.91 11.81 10.59
C LYS A 323 14.36 10.69 9.69
N PRO A 324 14.45 10.82 8.35
CA PRO A 324 13.81 9.88 7.41
C PRO A 324 14.09 8.40 7.68
N TYR A 325 13.03 7.60 7.61
CA TYR A 325 13.03 6.20 8.03
C TYR A 325 12.03 5.34 7.28
N TRP A 326 12.30 4.04 7.25
CA TRP A 326 11.43 3.03 6.66
C TRP A 326 10.56 2.37 7.71
N ILE A 327 9.29 2.18 7.37
CA ILE A 327 8.35 1.27 8.02
C ILE A 327 8.17 0.06 7.09
N VAL A 328 8.41 -1.15 7.62
CA VAL A 328 8.35 -2.41 6.88
C VAL A 328 7.47 -3.39 7.63
N MET A 329 6.48 -3.97 6.94
CA MET A 329 5.65 -5.06 7.47
C MET A 329 5.76 -6.31 6.60
N GLN A 330 6.02 -7.43 7.26
CA GLN A 330 6.19 -8.75 6.64
C GLN A 330 5.73 -9.84 7.61
N ARG A 331 5.38 -11.02 7.09
CA ARG A 331 5.20 -12.21 7.94
C ARG A 331 6.57 -12.65 8.49
N SER A 332 6.59 -13.18 9.71
CA SER A 332 7.84 -13.50 10.43
C SER A 332 8.76 -14.46 9.65
N GLU A 333 8.16 -15.48 9.02
CA GLU A 333 8.86 -16.48 8.21
C GLU A 333 9.23 -15.96 6.81
N SER A 334 8.65 -14.83 6.37
CA SER A 334 8.93 -14.25 5.05
C SER A 334 10.15 -13.33 5.06
N ASP A 335 10.83 -13.26 3.92
CA ASP A 335 11.77 -12.18 3.59
C ASP A 335 11.13 -11.08 2.73
N THR A 336 9.92 -11.31 2.23
CA THR A 336 9.20 -10.41 1.33
C THR A 336 8.18 -9.62 2.15
N PRO A 337 8.21 -8.27 2.13
CA PRO A 337 7.19 -7.47 2.78
C PRO A 337 5.87 -7.51 2.03
N TYR A 338 4.77 -7.29 2.74
CA TYR A 338 3.45 -7.01 2.16
C TYR A 338 3.09 -5.52 2.18
N PHE A 339 3.85 -4.71 2.92
CA PHE A 339 3.69 -3.25 2.97
C PHE A 339 5.04 -2.56 3.23
N LEU A 340 5.27 -1.45 2.53
CA LEU A 340 6.43 -0.58 2.65
C LEU A 340 5.99 0.87 2.67
N LEU A 341 6.48 1.63 3.66
CA LEU A 341 6.25 3.07 3.77
C LEU A 341 7.58 3.77 4.10
N GLY A 342 8.06 4.60 3.18
CA GLY A 342 9.28 5.39 3.33
C GLY A 342 8.92 6.81 3.76
N ILE A 343 9.13 7.12 5.05
CA ILE A 343 8.85 8.43 5.63
C ILE A 343 10.03 9.37 5.34
N ASN A 344 9.82 10.31 4.44
CA ASN A 344 10.78 11.34 4.02
C ASN A 344 10.51 12.71 4.66
N ASN A 345 9.28 12.95 5.12
CA ASN A 345 8.86 14.22 5.71
C ASN A 345 7.68 14.02 6.67
N SER A 346 7.34 15.10 7.37
CA SER A 346 6.31 15.15 8.41
C SER A 346 4.85 15.07 7.92
N LYS A 347 4.58 15.06 6.59
CA LYS A 347 3.22 15.26 6.04
C LYS A 347 2.24 14.08 6.24
N LEU A 348 2.74 12.95 6.77
CA LEU A 348 1.92 11.81 7.20
C LEU A 348 1.85 11.68 8.74
N MET A 349 2.41 12.65 9.47
CA MET A 349 2.46 12.63 10.93
C MET A 349 1.33 13.46 11.53
N GLN A 350 0.91 13.10 12.75
CA GLN A 350 0.09 13.99 13.56
C GLN A 350 0.97 15.15 14.08
N LYS A 351 0.59 16.39 13.78
CA LYS A 351 1.26 17.58 14.33
C LYS A 351 1.01 17.70 15.83
N SER A 352 2.02 18.18 16.56
CA SER A 352 1.83 18.68 17.92
C SER A 352 1.36 20.14 17.90
N ASP A 353 0.71 20.56 18.98
CA ASP A 353 0.16 21.90 19.19
C ASP A 353 1.08 22.75 20.08
N LYS A 354 2.39 22.43 20.08
CA LYS A 354 3.47 23.04 20.86
C LYS A 354 4.38 23.86 19.94
#